data_AF-A0A2A4TNE9-F1
#
_entry.id   AF-A0A2A4TNE9-F1
#
_cell.length_a   1.000
_cell.length_b   1.000
_cell.length_c   1.000
_cell.angle_alpha   90.00
_cell.angle_beta   90.00
_cell.angle_gamma   90.00
#
_symmetry.space_group_name_H-M   'P 1'
#
loop_
_entity.id
_entity.type
_entity.pdbx_description
1 polymer ?
#
loop_
_entity_poly.entity_id
_entity_poly.type
_entity_poly.pdbx_seq_one_letter_code
_entity_poly.pdbx_strand_id
1 'polypeptide(L)'
;MQRRGVGLRELCRAAELDPSFLSKVLAGKRNPPSDEEVLRRIAVALELDPARLITLAGRIPSEWARLFNDEFAFERVDRLLRESRPARSPRIAAPARSDDFGEELL
;
A
#
# COMPACT_ATOMS: atom_id res chain seq x y z
N MET A 1 13.84 3.29 0.08
CA MET A 1 14.30 2.80 -1.25
C MET A 1 15.82 2.89 -1.47
N GLN A 2 16.59 3.66 -0.68
CA GLN A 2 18.05 3.74 -0.84
C GLN A 2 18.84 2.48 -0.45
N ARG A 3 18.22 1.47 0.18
CA ARG A 3 18.93 0.28 0.68
C ARG A 3 19.14 -0.84 -0.35
N ARG A 4 18.53 -0.75 -1.55
CA ARG A 4 18.59 -1.82 -2.57
C ARG A 4 19.16 -1.39 -3.94
N GLY A 5 19.62 -0.15 -4.10
CA GLY A 5 20.26 0.31 -5.34
C GLY A 5 19.35 0.41 -6.58
N VAL A 6 18.14 -0.14 -6.56
CA VAL A 6 17.19 -0.06 -7.68
C VAL A 6 16.68 1.37 -7.86
N GLY A 7 16.90 1.93 -9.04
CA GLY A 7 16.40 3.27 -9.38
C GLY A 7 14.87 3.27 -9.50
N LEU A 8 14.21 4.37 -9.15
CA LEU A 8 12.74 4.50 -9.23
C LEU A 8 12.20 4.10 -10.61
N ARG A 9 12.90 4.50 -11.69
CA ARG A 9 12.53 4.17 -13.06
C ARG A 9 12.68 2.69 -13.39
N GLU A 10 13.69 2.03 -12.84
CA GLU A 10 13.94 0.61 -13.03
C GLU A 10 12.88 -0.23 -12.32
N LEU A 11 12.57 0.14 -11.07
CA LEU A 11 11.45 -0.45 -10.33
C LEU A 11 10.13 -0.29 -11.09
N CYS A 12 9.85 0.91 -11.60
CA CYS A 12 8.62 1.18 -12.33
C CYS A 12 8.55 0.37 -13.64
N ARG A 13 9.66 0.17 -14.34
CA ARG A 13 9.70 -0.72 -15.51
C ARG A 13 9.42 -2.17 -15.14
N ALA A 14 10.08 -2.68 -14.10
CA ALA A 14 9.90 -4.05 -13.63
C ALA A 14 8.48 -4.34 -13.12
N ALA A 15 7.84 -3.34 -12.51
CA ALA A 15 6.47 -3.46 -12.00
C ALA A 15 5.39 -2.96 -12.99
N GLU A 16 5.79 -2.57 -14.22
CA GLU A 16 4.92 -1.97 -15.25
C GLU A 16 4.05 -0.82 -14.72
N LEU A 17 4.68 0.09 -13.99
CA LEU A 17 4.07 1.24 -13.36
C LEU A 17 4.54 2.55 -13.97
N ASP A 18 3.67 3.55 -13.96
CA ASP A 18 4.06 4.90 -14.30
C ASP A 18 4.98 5.49 -13.20
N PRO A 19 6.19 5.97 -13.54
CA PRO A 19 7.10 6.58 -12.58
C PRO A 19 6.54 7.82 -11.88
N SER A 20 5.68 8.59 -12.56
CA SER A 20 5.08 9.80 -12.00
C SER A 20 4.05 9.46 -10.93
N PHE A 21 3.28 8.39 -11.14
CA PHE A 21 2.37 7.83 -10.15
C PHE A 21 3.14 7.37 -8.90
N LEU A 22 4.15 6.51 -9.06
CA LEU A 22 4.87 5.97 -7.91
C LEU A 22 5.63 7.07 -7.14
N SER A 23 6.15 8.08 -7.85
CA SER A 23 6.75 9.28 -7.23
C SER A 23 5.74 10.02 -6.32
N LYS A 24 4.49 10.22 -6.79
CA LYS A 24 3.43 10.85 -5.99
C LYS A 24 3.03 10.00 -4.78
N VAL A 25 3.01 8.67 -4.92
CA VAL A 25 2.74 7.75 -3.81
C VAL A 25 3.84 7.82 -2.75
N LEU A 26 5.11 7.76 -3.17
CA LEU A 26 6.26 7.84 -2.25
C LEU A 26 6.35 9.20 -1.55
N ALA A 27 5.89 10.26 -2.20
CA ALA A 27 5.80 11.61 -1.62
C ALA A 27 4.57 11.81 -0.72
N GLY A 28 3.71 10.79 -0.52
CA GLY A 28 2.49 10.88 0.27
C GLY A 28 1.37 11.73 -0.38
N LYS A 29 1.54 12.12 -1.65
CA LYS A 29 0.57 12.94 -2.40
C LYS A 29 -0.56 12.10 -3.02
N ARG A 30 -0.42 10.78 -3.05
CA ARG A 30 -1.41 9.85 -3.58
C ARG A 30 -1.40 8.56 -2.77
N ASN A 31 -2.58 7.95 -2.63
CA ASN A 31 -2.70 6.66 -1.98
C ASN A 31 -1.97 5.56 -2.78
N PRO A 32 -1.45 4.51 -2.12
CA PRO A 32 -0.92 3.33 -2.79
C PRO A 32 -1.94 2.72 -3.78
N PRO A 33 -1.47 1.94 -4.78
CA PRO A 33 -2.36 1.19 -5.67
C PRO A 33 -3.41 0.40 -4.90
N SER A 34 -4.67 0.47 -5.36
CA SER A 34 -5.75 -0.36 -4.83
C SER A 34 -5.74 -1.79 -5.38
N ASP A 35 -5.11 -1.96 -6.54
CA ASP A 35 -5.05 -3.23 -7.27
C ASP A 35 -3.99 -4.14 -6.63
N GLU A 36 -4.43 -5.32 -6.18
CA GLU A 36 -3.57 -6.30 -5.54
C GLU A 36 -2.47 -6.81 -6.48
N GLU A 37 -2.76 -6.97 -7.77
CA GLU A 37 -1.79 -7.50 -8.73
C GLU A 37 -0.66 -6.50 -8.97
N VAL A 38 -0.99 -5.21 -8.99
CA VAL A 38 0.01 -4.13 -9.00
C VAL A 38 0.89 -4.20 -7.75
N LEU A 39 0.30 -4.39 -6.57
CA LEU A 39 1.06 -4.52 -5.32
C LEU A 39 1.95 -5.77 -5.35
N ARG A 40 1.48 -6.91 -5.87
CA ARG A 40 2.29 -8.14 -6.02
C ARG A 40 3.49 -7.91 -6.95
N ARG A 41 3.30 -7.24 -8.09
CA ARG A 41 4.41 -6.90 -9.01
C ARG A 41 5.45 -5.99 -8.36
N ILE A 42 5.02 -4.97 -7.60
CA ILE A 42 5.93 -4.13 -6.82
C ILE A 42 6.70 -4.96 -5.80
N ALA A 43 6.03 -5.88 -5.09
CA ALA A 43 6.67 -6.74 -4.10
C ALA A 43 7.74 -7.62 -4.74
N VAL A 44 7.43 -8.26 -5.87
CA VAL A 44 8.39 -9.07 -6.64
C VAL A 44 9.59 -8.24 -7.08
N ALA A 45 9.36 -7.07 -7.69
CA ALA A 45 10.43 -6.18 -8.14
C ALA A 45 11.31 -5.63 -6.99
N LEU A 46 10.76 -5.58 -5.77
CA LEU A 46 11.48 -5.21 -4.55
C LEU A 46 12.02 -6.42 -3.77
N GLU A 47 11.79 -7.65 -4.24
CA GLU A 47 12.02 -8.92 -3.54
C GLU A 47 11.53 -8.91 -2.09
N LEU A 48 10.29 -8.43 -1.91
CA LEU A 48 9.55 -8.45 -0.66
C LEU A 48 8.48 -9.52 -0.71
N ASP A 49 8.11 -10.03 0.46
CA ASP A 49 6.91 -10.84 0.59
C ASP A 49 5.66 -10.03 0.14
N PRO A 50 4.86 -10.53 -0.81
CA PRO A 50 3.70 -9.80 -1.31
C PRO A 50 2.65 -9.49 -0.24
N ALA A 51 2.36 -10.43 0.65
CA ALA A 51 1.38 -10.24 1.72
C ALA A 51 1.82 -9.12 2.67
N ARG A 52 3.12 -9.06 3.00
CA ARG A 52 3.72 -7.96 3.76
C ARG A 52 3.60 -6.61 3.04
N LEU A 53 3.82 -6.53 1.74
CA LEU A 53 3.68 -5.25 1.03
C LEU A 53 2.22 -4.79 0.97
N ILE A 54 1.29 -5.70 0.69
CA ILE A 54 -0.15 -5.43 0.63
C ILE A 54 -0.66 -4.91 1.98
N THR A 55 -0.25 -5.55 3.08
CA THR A 55 -0.60 -5.10 4.44
C THR A 55 0.01 -3.74 4.79
N LEU A 56 1.24 -3.46 4.39
CA LEU A 56 1.86 -2.13 4.54
C LEU A 56 1.14 -1.04 3.74
N ALA A 57 0.50 -1.40 2.61
CA ALA A 57 -0.36 -0.51 1.85
C ALA A 57 -1.75 -0.31 2.49
N GLY A 58 -2.02 -0.90 3.66
CA GLY A 58 -3.29 -0.80 4.38
C GLY A 58 -4.39 -1.69 3.78
N ARG A 59 -4.01 -2.78 3.10
CA ARG A 59 -4.93 -3.72 2.46
C ARG A 59 -4.77 -5.12 3.06
N ILE A 60 -5.80 -5.95 2.90
CA ILE A 60 -5.77 -7.35 3.31
C ILE A 60 -5.56 -8.21 2.05
N PRO A 61 -4.51 -9.05 1.98
CA PRO A 61 -4.30 -9.96 0.86
C PRO A 61 -5.50 -10.87 0.63
N SER A 62 -5.92 -11.04 -0.62
CA SER A 62 -7.04 -11.91 -1.00
C SER A 62 -6.90 -13.35 -0.50
N GLU A 63 -5.67 -13.88 -0.48
CA GLU A 63 -5.35 -15.22 0.02
C GLU A 63 -5.64 -15.40 1.53
N TRP A 64 -5.83 -14.31 2.28
CA TRP A 64 -6.21 -14.34 3.69
C TRP A 64 -7.72 -14.46 3.89
N ALA A 65 -8.53 -14.40 2.83
CA ALA A 65 -9.98 -14.54 2.93
C ALA A 65 -10.42 -15.83 3.65
N ARG A 66 -9.61 -16.90 3.57
CA ARG A 66 -9.83 -18.15 4.30
C ARG A 66 -9.86 -17.98 5.82
N LEU A 67 -9.18 -16.97 6.35
CA LEU A 67 -9.09 -16.68 7.78
C LEU A 67 -10.26 -15.82 8.28
N PHE A 68 -11.08 -15.24 7.39
CA PHE A 68 -12.13 -14.31 7.81
C PHE A 68 -13.25 -14.98 8.59
N ASN A 69 -13.46 -16.28 8.34
CA ASN A 69 -14.44 -17.10 9.07
C ASN A 69 -13.76 -18.06 10.06
N ASP A 70 -12.46 -17.91 10.29
CA ASP A 70 -11.72 -18.71 11.27
C ASP A 70 -11.79 -18.02 12.64
N GLU A 71 -12.60 -18.59 13.53
CA GLU A 71 -12.86 -18.03 14.85
C GLU A 71 -11.59 -17.96 15.71
N PHE A 72 -10.72 -18.96 15.60
CA PHE A 72 -9.44 -18.95 16.30
C PHE A 72 -8.54 -17.84 15.79
N ALA A 73 -8.45 -17.63 14.47
CA ALA A 73 -7.69 -16.54 13.88
C ALA A 73 -8.21 -15.16 14.35
N PHE A 74 -9.54 -14.99 14.39
CA PHE A 74 -10.15 -13.75 14.90
C PHE A 74 -9.78 -13.50 16.36
N GLU A 75 -10.00 -14.47 17.24
CA GLU A 75 -9.68 -14.35 18.67
C GLU A 75 -8.20 -14.01 18.90
N ARG A 76 -7.31 -14.61 18.09
CA ARG A 76 -5.87 -14.36 18.17
C ARG A 76 -5.53 -12.92 17.84
N VAL A 77 -6.12 -12.36 16.79
CA VAL A 77 -5.89 -10.96 16.37
C VAL A 77 -6.54 -9.98 17.34
N ASP A 78 -7.79 -10.21 17.75
CA ASP A 78 -8.51 -9.35 18.69
C ASP A 78 -7.80 -9.25 20.04
N ARG A 79 -7.30 -10.40 20.56
CA ARG A 79 -6.50 -10.44 21.78
C ARG A 79 -5.22 -9.62 21.67
N LEU A 80 -4.46 -9.78 20.58
CA LEU A 80 -3.23 -9.01 20.33
C LEU A 80 -3.52 -7.51 20.29
N LEU A 81 -4.64 -7.08 19.70
CA LEU A 81 -5.04 -5.67 19.65
C LEU A 81 -5.44 -5.12 21.01
N ARG A 82 -6.12 -5.91 21.86
CA ARG A 82 -6.49 -5.50 23.23
C ARG A 82 -5.28 -5.38 24.15
N GLU A 83 -4.33 -6.29 24.02
CA GLU A 83 -3.10 -6.31 24.82
C GLU A 83 -2.09 -5.25 24.35
N SER A 84 -2.13 -4.88 23.06
CA SER A 84 -1.31 -3.81 22.52
C SER A 84 -1.86 -2.44 22.92
N ARG A 85 -1.08 -1.62 23.63
CA ARG A 85 -1.40 -0.18 23.76
C ARG A 85 -1.62 0.40 22.36
N PRO A 86 -2.65 1.24 22.14
CA PRO A 86 -2.91 1.79 20.82
C PRO A 86 -1.72 2.65 20.40
N ALA A 87 -0.84 2.10 19.56
CA ALA A 87 0.00 2.91 18.70
C ALA A 87 -0.98 3.70 17.84
N ARG A 88 -0.98 5.04 17.94
CA ARG A 88 -1.74 5.88 17.01
C ARG A 88 -1.37 5.42 15.61
N SER A 89 -2.28 4.72 14.92
CA SER A 89 -2.08 4.39 13.52
C SER A 89 -1.83 5.72 12.81
N PRO A 90 -0.70 5.90 12.11
CA PRO A 90 -0.60 7.00 11.17
C PRO A 90 -1.71 6.72 10.15
N ARG A 91 -2.83 7.45 10.27
CA ARG A 91 -3.76 7.56 9.16
C ARG A 91 -2.89 8.08 8.02
N ILE A 92 -2.66 7.27 7.00
CA ILE A 92 -2.24 7.79 5.72
C ILE A 92 -3.41 8.69 5.33
N ALA A 93 -3.27 9.98 5.59
CA ALA A 93 -4.31 10.95 5.31
C ALA A 93 -4.58 10.82 3.81
N ALA A 94 -5.80 10.42 3.45
CA ALA A 94 -6.24 10.55 2.08
C ALA A 94 -6.01 12.02 1.70
N PRO A 95 -5.30 12.33 0.60
CA PRO A 95 -5.10 13.71 0.20
C PRO A 95 -6.48 14.36 0.09
N ALA A 96 -6.66 15.51 0.75
CA ALA A 96 -7.84 16.33 0.58
C ALA A 96 -8.05 16.52 -0.93
N ARG A 97 -9.23 16.17 -1.44
CA ARG A 97 -9.59 16.51 -2.82
C ARG A 97 -9.57 18.03 -2.90
N SER A 98 -8.52 18.59 -3.49
CA SER A 98 -8.59 19.93 -4.06
C SER A 98 -9.27 19.75 -5.41
N ASP A 99 -10.58 19.94 -5.42
CA ASP A 99 -11.32 20.18 -6.66
C ASP A 99 -10.86 21.54 -7.17
N ASP A 100 -9.86 21.54 -8.05
CA ASP A 100 -9.46 22.73 -8.81
C ASP A 100 -9.22 22.29 -10.26
N PHE A 101 -10.32 22.01 -10.96
CA PHE A 101 -10.32 21.99 -12.41
C PHE A 101 -10.32 23.44 -12.86
N GLY A 102 -9.19 23.87 -13.43
CA GLY A 102 -9.07 25.17 -14.05
C GLY A 102 -10.10 25.37 -15.14
N GLU A 103 -11.09 26.21 -14.86
CA GLU A 103 -11.74 27.02 -15.88
C GLU A 103 -10.80 28.19 -16.21
N GLU A 104 -9.93 28.00 -17.21
CA GLU A 104 -9.48 29.08 -18.07
C GLU A 104 -8.88 28.51 -19.35
N LEU A 105 -9.78 28.13 -20.25
CA LEU A 105 -9.53 28.02 -21.68
C LEU A 105 -10.77 28.63 -22.35
N LEU A 106 -10.75 29.95 -22.51
CA LEU A 106 -11.23 30.73 -23.65
C LEU A 106 -10.90 32.21 -23.44
#